data_AF-A0A0M9G6J7-F1
#
_entry.id   AF-A0A0M9G6J7-F1
#
_cell.length_a   1.000
_cell.length_b   1.000
_cell.length_c   1.000
_cell.angle_alpha   90.00
_cell.angle_beta   90.00
_cell.angle_gamma   90.00
#
_symmetry.space_group_name_H-M   'P 1'
#
loop_
_entity.id
_entity.type
_entity.pdbx_description
1 polymer ?
#
loop_
_entity_poly.entity_id
_entity_poly.type
_entity_poly.pdbx_seq_one_letter_code
_entity_poly.pdbx_strand_id
1 'polypeptide(L)'
;MIRYSRWWRLPQRDPFKVLGLSRAATKAEVKMKYRELARVYHPDAESGDGVKMEEVNHAYKLLLKEGGYERLHLPGPKDGVSSTANGAVGVTAEGRRHPPRQTAAAPFSVDQQEFSTEPSGTSASSSSYLSDEEMEKVSALDPATERRTPEGKYLYQSRDDQSWVEMDRPLLRAHQPHYASFAAQADMKAELRRRAVLKEREQNEKSGFQRAADRLADSADLPTRNRHLLRFYALLVITVFYLMFKRTFERTTRQQRRTGYYHDLEENRAELLEAYALHKAGLQVSAVAAAVVFIAAAEHKTMLDAVVPSPPEVFFRAVRPPPDHFTVVAGG
;
A
#
# COMPACT_ATOMS: atom_id res chain seq x y z
N MET A 1 18.70 4.56 -47.29
CA MET A 1 18.69 5.83 -46.51
C MET A 1 17.30 6.03 -45.92
N ILE A 2 17.10 5.57 -44.68
CA ILE A 2 15.81 5.68 -43.97
C ILE A 2 15.93 6.86 -43.01
N ARG A 3 15.16 7.92 -43.25
CA ARG A 3 15.11 9.14 -42.44
C ARG A 3 14.45 8.81 -41.10
N TYR A 4 15.26 8.58 -40.07
CA TYR A 4 14.78 8.45 -38.70
C TYR A 4 14.12 9.75 -38.24
N SER A 5 12.80 9.67 -38.08
CA SER A 5 11.98 10.28 -37.03
C SER A 5 12.61 11.49 -36.30
N ARG A 6 12.39 12.67 -36.89
CA ARG A 6 12.48 13.99 -36.26
C ARG A 6 11.37 14.21 -35.22
N TRP A 7 11.16 13.25 -34.32
CA TRP A 7 10.04 13.25 -33.37
C TRP A 7 10.48 13.31 -31.91
N TRP A 8 11.79 13.19 -31.63
CA TRP A 8 12.32 13.06 -30.26
C TRP A 8 13.21 14.21 -29.79
N ARG A 9 13.18 15.35 -30.47
CA ARG A 9 13.85 16.59 -30.00
C ARG A 9 13.02 17.84 -30.33
N LEU A 10 11.93 18.05 -29.61
CA LEU A 10 11.46 19.40 -29.31
C LEU A 10 11.17 19.46 -27.80
N PRO A 11 11.94 20.22 -27.02
CA PRO A 11 11.67 20.39 -25.60
C PRO A 11 10.32 21.09 -25.46
N GLN A 12 9.52 20.72 -24.47
CA GLN A 12 8.74 21.71 -23.72
C GLN A 12 7.88 22.66 -24.58
N ARG A 13 7.07 22.16 -25.52
CA ARG A 13 6.04 23.00 -26.16
C ARG A 13 4.97 23.29 -25.11
N ASP A 14 4.94 24.53 -24.62
CA ASP A 14 3.87 25.02 -23.75
C ASP A 14 2.51 24.60 -24.30
N PRO A 15 1.68 23.86 -23.55
CA PRO A 15 0.41 23.34 -24.07
C PRO A 15 -0.54 24.47 -24.49
N PHE A 16 -0.44 25.65 -23.89
CA PHE A 16 -1.15 26.86 -24.33
C PHE A 16 -0.69 27.32 -25.72
N LYS A 17 0.62 27.29 -26.03
CA LYS A 17 1.13 27.68 -27.35
C LYS A 17 0.73 26.68 -28.44
N VAL A 18 0.63 25.40 -28.13
CA VAL A 18 0.13 24.37 -29.08
C VAL A 18 -1.32 24.65 -29.49
N LEU A 19 -2.13 25.15 -28.56
CA LEU A 19 -3.52 25.57 -28.84
C LEU A 19 -3.63 27.00 -29.40
N GLY A 20 -2.50 27.72 -29.59
CA GLY A 20 -2.49 29.11 -30.03
C GLY A 20 -3.02 30.11 -29.00
N LEU A 21 -2.98 29.75 -27.72
CA LEU A 21 -3.50 30.54 -26.61
C LEU A 21 -2.39 31.13 -25.75
N SER A 22 -2.70 32.26 -25.10
CA SER A 22 -1.87 32.82 -24.03
C SER A 22 -1.98 31.97 -22.77
N ARG A 23 -0.95 31.99 -21.91
CA ARG A 23 -1.00 31.35 -20.59
C ARG A 23 -2.06 31.97 -19.66
N ALA A 24 -2.56 33.16 -19.99
CA ALA A 24 -3.67 33.83 -19.30
C ALA A 24 -5.06 33.38 -19.76
N ALA A 25 -5.17 32.47 -20.74
CA ALA A 25 -6.45 32.03 -21.28
C ALA A 25 -7.32 31.29 -20.24
N THR A 26 -8.63 31.48 -20.32
CA THR A 26 -9.59 30.82 -19.44
C THR A 26 -9.80 29.34 -19.83
N LYS A 27 -10.27 28.51 -18.90
CA LYS A 27 -10.63 27.09 -19.20
C LYS A 27 -11.67 26.99 -20.32
N ALA A 28 -12.54 27.99 -20.47
CA ALA A 28 -13.54 28.07 -21.53
C ALA A 28 -12.88 28.28 -22.91
N GLU A 29 -11.96 29.22 -23.03
CA GLU A 29 -11.20 29.49 -24.27
C GLU A 29 -10.39 28.26 -24.72
N VAL A 30 -9.77 27.56 -23.78
CA VAL A 30 -9.04 26.30 -24.05
C VAL A 30 -9.96 25.26 -24.68
N LYS A 31 -11.18 25.09 -24.17
CA LYS A 31 -12.18 24.16 -24.73
C LYS A 31 -12.66 24.60 -26.11
N MET A 32 -12.87 25.91 -26.32
CA MET A 32 -13.31 26.42 -27.62
C MET A 32 -12.24 26.21 -28.69
N LYS A 33 -10.99 26.62 -28.42
CA LYS A 33 -9.88 26.45 -29.36
C LYS A 33 -9.59 24.99 -29.69
N TYR A 34 -9.70 24.11 -28.70
CA TYR A 34 -9.60 22.69 -28.95
C TYR A 34 -10.64 22.20 -29.96
N ARG A 35 -11.91 22.60 -29.82
CA ARG A 35 -12.98 22.21 -30.75
C ARG A 35 -12.76 22.77 -32.15
N GLU A 36 -12.27 24.00 -32.26
CA GLU A 36 -11.92 24.61 -33.55
C GLU A 36 -10.80 23.84 -34.25
N LEU A 37 -9.68 23.59 -33.55
CA LEU A 37 -8.54 22.87 -34.11
C LEU A 37 -8.87 21.40 -34.39
N ALA A 38 -9.72 20.78 -33.58
CA ALA A 38 -10.17 19.41 -33.80
C ALA A 38 -10.98 19.26 -35.08
N ARG A 39 -11.80 20.26 -35.45
CA ARG A 39 -12.55 20.26 -36.72
C ARG A 39 -11.64 20.43 -37.93
N VAL A 40 -10.59 21.24 -37.79
CA VAL A 40 -9.65 21.54 -38.87
C VAL A 40 -8.69 20.39 -39.13
N TYR A 41 -8.16 19.75 -38.08
CA TYR A 41 -7.15 18.70 -38.19
C TYR A 41 -7.71 17.28 -38.09
N HIS A 42 -9.02 17.09 -38.10
CA HIS A 42 -9.62 15.75 -38.07
C HIS A 42 -9.10 14.93 -39.26
N PRO A 43 -8.74 13.64 -39.08
CA PRO A 43 -8.29 12.81 -40.20
C PRO A 43 -9.33 12.68 -41.33
N ASP A 44 -10.60 12.88 -41.00
CA ASP A 44 -11.71 12.85 -41.97
C ASP A 44 -12.02 14.22 -42.61
N ALA A 45 -11.29 15.27 -42.26
CA ALA A 45 -11.42 16.59 -42.88
C ALA A 45 -10.46 16.74 -44.07
N GLU A 46 -10.83 17.55 -45.05
CA GLU A 46 -9.99 17.82 -46.25
C GLU A 46 -8.61 18.42 -45.91
N SER A 47 -8.50 19.11 -44.76
CA SER A 47 -7.25 19.66 -44.21
C SER A 47 -6.64 18.81 -43.07
N GLY A 48 -6.96 17.51 -43.04
CA GLY A 48 -6.58 16.60 -41.98
C GLY A 48 -5.07 16.38 -41.87
N ASP A 49 -4.50 16.73 -40.70
CA ASP A 49 -3.11 16.48 -40.35
C ASP A 49 -3.08 15.66 -39.05
N GLY A 50 -2.99 14.33 -39.17
CA GLY A 50 -3.00 13.42 -38.00
C GLY A 50 -1.93 13.77 -36.96
N VAL A 51 -0.75 14.22 -37.42
CA VAL A 51 0.35 14.67 -36.55
C VAL A 51 -0.05 15.89 -35.70
N LYS A 52 -0.70 16.88 -36.30
CA LYS A 52 -1.12 18.10 -35.59
C LYS A 52 -2.30 17.81 -34.65
N MET A 53 -3.19 16.91 -35.05
CA MET A 53 -4.28 16.45 -34.21
C MET A 53 -3.78 15.77 -32.93
N GLU A 54 -2.77 14.91 -33.05
CA GLU A 54 -2.14 14.27 -31.88
C GLU A 54 -1.53 15.31 -30.92
N GLU A 55 -0.83 16.33 -31.46
CA GLU A 55 -0.27 17.42 -30.66
C GLU A 55 -1.36 18.21 -29.92
N VAL A 56 -2.46 18.56 -30.59
CA VAL A 56 -3.61 19.28 -30.03
C VAL A 56 -4.31 18.46 -28.95
N ASN A 57 -4.54 17.17 -29.20
CA ASN A 57 -5.14 16.24 -28.25
C ASN A 57 -4.27 16.07 -27.00
N HIS A 58 -2.96 15.97 -27.18
CA HIS A 58 -2.02 15.87 -26.07
C HIS A 58 -2.01 17.15 -25.22
N ALA A 59 -1.95 18.33 -25.84
CA ALA A 59 -2.01 19.61 -25.13
C ALA A 59 -3.32 19.78 -24.32
N TYR A 60 -4.46 19.40 -24.90
CA TYR A 60 -5.75 19.46 -24.21
C TYR A 60 -5.81 18.51 -23.00
N LYS A 61 -5.32 17.27 -23.15
CA LYS A 61 -5.25 16.28 -22.05
C LYS A 61 -4.39 16.80 -20.89
N LEU A 62 -3.21 17.35 -21.19
CA LEU A 62 -2.31 17.92 -20.18
C LEU A 62 -2.98 19.06 -19.40
N LEU A 63 -3.69 19.96 -20.10
CA LEU A 63 -4.33 21.11 -19.44
C LEU A 63 -5.53 20.70 -18.59
N LEU A 64 -6.44 19.88 -19.12
CA LEU A 64 -7.74 19.63 -18.50
C LEU A 64 -7.84 18.35 -17.66
N LYS A 65 -7.17 17.26 -18.05
CA LYS A 65 -7.26 15.97 -17.34
C LYS A 65 -6.17 15.81 -16.28
N GLU A 66 -4.96 16.30 -16.55
CA GLU A 66 -3.81 16.14 -15.64
C GLU A 66 -3.61 17.33 -14.69
N GLY A 67 -4.52 18.30 -14.72
CA GLY A 67 -4.43 19.52 -13.91
C GLY A 67 -3.28 20.44 -14.29
N GLY A 68 -2.74 20.32 -15.52
CA GLY A 68 -1.68 21.19 -16.02
C GLY A 68 -2.11 22.65 -16.14
N TYR A 69 -3.42 22.92 -16.31
CA TYR A 69 -3.95 24.28 -16.33
C TYR A 69 -3.59 25.05 -15.07
N GLU A 70 -3.81 24.49 -13.87
CA GLU A 70 -3.57 25.24 -12.62
C GLU A 70 -2.10 25.46 -12.32
N ARG A 71 -1.22 24.60 -12.86
CA ARG A 71 0.23 24.71 -12.68
C ARG A 71 0.89 25.68 -13.67
N LEU A 72 0.32 25.85 -14.86
CA LEU A 72 0.94 26.58 -15.97
C LEU A 72 0.19 27.88 -16.34
N HIS A 73 -1.05 28.03 -15.89
CA HIS A 73 -1.83 29.25 -16.07
C HIS A 73 -1.23 30.38 -15.25
N LEU A 74 -0.94 31.49 -15.91
CA LEU A 74 -0.57 32.72 -15.21
C LEU A 74 -1.81 33.61 -15.13
N PRO A 75 -2.14 34.17 -13.96
CA PRO A 75 -3.18 35.17 -13.88
C PRO A 75 -2.78 36.35 -14.77
N GLY A 76 -3.58 36.61 -15.81
CA GLY A 76 -3.39 37.81 -16.64
C GLY A 76 -3.65 39.09 -15.83
N PRO A 77 -3.26 40.27 -16.36
CA PRO A 77 -3.65 41.55 -15.78
C PRO A 77 -5.18 41.57 -15.66
N LYS A 78 -5.68 41.54 -14.42
CA LYS A 78 -7.11 41.62 -14.14
C LYS A 78 -7.49 43.10 -14.11
N ASP A 79 -8.19 43.56 -15.13
CA ASP A 79 -8.99 44.77 -15.02
C ASP A 79 -10.11 44.52 -14.00
N GLY A 80 -9.92 45.04 -12.79
CA GLY A 80 -10.97 45.38 -11.84
C GLY A 80 -11.72 44.24 -11.12
N VAL A 81 -11.76 44.37 -9.78
CA VAL A 81 -12.75 43.80 -8.84
C VAL A 81 -12.43 42.43 -8.21
N SER A 82 -11.62 42.55 -7.14
CA SER A 82 -11.66 41.89 -5.81
C SER A 82 -12.07 40.42 -5.67
N SER A 83 -11.11 39.61 -5.19
CA SER A 83 -11.25 38.97 -3.88
C SER A 83 -9.87 38.69 -3.27
N THR A 84 -9.71 39.17 -2.04
CA THR A 84 -8.51 39.22 -1.23
C THR A 84 -7.88 37.85 -1.00
N ALA A 85 -6.62 37.72 -1.35
CA ALA A 85 -5.71 36.75 -0.76
C ALA A 85 -5.19 37.30 0.57
N ASN A 86 -5.16 36.48 1.61
CA ASN A 86 -4.10 36.55 2.62
C ASN A 86 -3.80 35.12 3.08
N GLY A 87 -2.52 34.76 2.99
CA GLY A 87 -2.02 33.43 3.27
C GLY A 87 -1.36 33.28 4.65
N ALA A 88 -0.97 32.02 4.88
CA ALA A 88 0.18 31.54 5.65
C ALA A 88 0.17 31.51 7.20
N VAL A 89 0.18 30.26 7.69
CA VAL A 89 1.03 29.65 8.77
C VAL A 89 0.68 29.91 10.25
N GLY A 90 0.42 28.83 11.00
CA GLY A 90 0.59 28.77 12.47
C GLY A 90 -0.34 27.85 13.27
N VAL A 91 0.08 26.60 13.52
CA VAL A 91 -0.05 25.76 14.75
C VAL A 91 -1.21 26.02 15.75
N THR A 92 -2.14 25.06 15.92
CA THR A 92 -2.49 24.30 17.16
C THR A 92 -3.88 23.63 17.07
N ALA A 93 -4.07 22.69 18.00
CA ALA A 93 -5.12 21.71 18.14
C ALA A 93 -6.58 22.22 18.25
N GLU A 94 -7.47 21.25 18.02
CA GLU A 94 -8.81 21.13 18.61
C GLU A 94 -9.94 22.04 18.13
N GLY A 95 -11.01 21.38 17.67
CA GLY A 95 -12.36 21.92 17.73
C GLY A 95 -12.86 22.64 16.49
N ARG A 96 -13.42 21.88 15.53
CA ARG A 96 -14.82 22.11 15.10
C ARG A 96 -15.34 21.02 14.17
N ARG A 97 -16.35 20.31 14.69
CA ARG A 97 -17.40 19.66 13.92
C ARG A 97 -18.21 20.74 13.18
N HIS A 98 -18.55 20.52 11.91
CA HIS A 98 -19.92 20.57 11.37
C HIS A 98 -19.95 20.27 9.85
N PRO A 99 -21.06 19.71 9.33
CA PRO A 99 -21.11 18.95 8.08
C PRO A 99 -21.52 19.82 6.88
N PRO A 100 -21.25 19.43 5.62
CA PRO A 100 -21.89 20.09 4.49
C PRO A 100 -23.32 19.57 4.32
N ARG A 101 -24.20 20.55 4.39
CA ARG A 101 -25.64 20.55 4.15
C ARG A 101 -25.93 20.21 2.69
N GLN A 102 -26.96 19.38 2.51
CA GLN A 102 -27.61 19.04 1.27
C GLN A 102 -28.05 20.29 0.49
N THR A 103 -27.72 20.34 -0.80
CA THR A 103 -28.53 21.04 -1.80
C THR A 103 -28.66 20.14 -3.01
N ALA A 104 -29.87 19.62 -3.19
CA ALA A 104 -30.33 18.99 -4.40
C ALA A 104 -30.54 20.05 -5.50
N ALA A 105 -30.09 19.74 -6.72
CA ALA A 105 -30.77 20.04 -7.99
C ALA A 105 -29.82 19.64 -9.14
N ALA A 106 -30.25 18.69 -9.98
CA ALA A 106 -29.56 18.30 -11.21
C ALA A 106 -29.68 19.41 -12.29
N PRO A 107 -28.93 19.33 -13.40
CA PRO A 107 -29.52 18.61 -14.54
C PRO A 107 -28.52 17.77 -15.37
N PHE A 108 -28.96 16.55 -15.66
CA PHE A 108 -28.92 15.86 -16.95
C PHE A 108 -27.87 16.30 -17.99
N SER A 109 -26.91 15.43 -18.28
CA SER A 109 -26.22 15.36 -19.57
C SER A 109 -26.13 13.90 -19.99
N VAL A 110 -26.99 13.53 -20.96
CA VAL A 110 -26.92 12.29 -21.72
C VAL A 110 -25.75 12.40 -22.68
N ASP A 111 -24.75 11.54 -22.50
CA ASP A 111 -23.81 11.20 -23.57
C ASP A 111 -24.21 9.81 -24.09
N GLN A 112 -24.79 9.79 -25.27
CA GLN A 112 -24.86 8.62 -26.15
C GLN A 112 -23.43 8.26 -26.55
N GLN A 113 -22.99 7.06 -26.19
CA GLN A 113 -21.88 6.39 -26.87
C GLN A 113 -22.47 5.19 -27.58
N GLU A 114 -22.66 5.36 -28.89
CA GLU A 114 -22.80 4.27 -29.86
C GLU A 114 -21.52 3.41 -29.80
N PHE A 115 -21.65 2.21 -29.26
CA PHE A 115 -20.65 1.17 -29.38
C PHE A 115 -21.28 0.05 -30.22
N SER A 116 -20.92 0.02 -31.48
CA SER A 116 -21.21 -1.08 -32.39
C SER A 116 -20.43 -2.32 -31.93
N THR A 117 -21.14 -3.38 -31.60
CA THR A 117 -20.54 -4.71 -31.45
C THR A 117 -21.52 -5.75 -31.98
N GLU A 118 -21.18 -6.26 -33.15
CA GLU A 118 -21.66 -7.52 -33.71
C GLU A 118 -21.52 -8.67 -32.68
N PRO A 119 -22.54 -9.52 -32.47
CA PRO A 119 -22.41 -10.69 -31.63
C PRO A 119 -22.15 -11.95 -32.46
N SER A 120 -21.00 -12.59 -32.20
CA SER A 120 -20.74 -13.98 -32.60
C SER A 120 -21.01 -14.93 -31.43
N GLY A 121 -21.91 -15.89 -31.67
CA GLY A 121 -21.83 -17.27 -31.21
C GLY A 121 -22.02 -17.62 -29.72
N THR A 122 -23.18 -18.23 -29.45
CA THR A 122 -23.42 -19.39 -28.56
C THR A 122 -23.35 -19.25 -27.03
N SER A 123 -24.52 -19.21 -26.36
CA SER A 123 -25.20 -20.41 -25.84
C SER A 123 -26.45 -20.07 -25.00
N ALA A 124 -27.59 -20.65 -25.42
CA ALA A 124 -28.75 -21.08 -24.64
C ALA A 124 -29.39 -20.13 -23.60
N SER A 125 -30.44 -19.40 -24.02
CA SER A 125 -31.78 -19.57 -23.43
C SER A 125 -32.84 -19.02 -24.39
N SER A 126 -33.87 -19.80 -24.68
CA SER A 126 -35.04 -19.43 -25.47
C SER A 126 -35.73 -18.18 -24.92
N SER A 127 -35.68 -17.08 -25.66
CA SER A 127 -36.60 -15.95 -25.50
C SER A 127 -37.13 -15.60 -26.88
N SER A 128 -38.41 -15.86 -27.08
CA SER A 128 -39.17 -15.41 -28.23
C SER A 128 -38.88 -13.94 -28.51
N TYR A 129 -38.49 -13.63 -29.75
CA TYR A 129 -38.63 -12.27 -30.25
C TYR A 129 -40.12 -11.98 -30.23
N LEU A 130 -40.53 -10.99 -29.42
CA LEU A 130 -41.90 -10.45 -29.50
C LEU A 130 -42.09 -9.94 -30.92
N SER A 131 -43.24 -10.19 -31.54
CA SER A 131 -43.54 -9.59 -32.83
C SER A 131 -43.58 -8.05 -32.70
N ASP A 132 -43.35 -7.33 -33.79
CA ASP A 132 -43.36 -5.86 -33.76
C ASP A 132 -44.68 -5.31 -33.18
N GLU A 133 -45.80 -5.99 -33.47
CA GLU A 133 -47.13 -5.68 -32.91
C GLU A 133 -47.20 -5.93 -31.39
N GLU A 134 -46.56 -6.97 -30.87
CA GLU A 134 -46.50 -7.26 -29.43
C GLU A 134 -45.62 -6.25 -28.69
N MET A 135 -44.54 -5.79 -29.34
CA MET A 135 -43.64 -4.79 -28.79
C MET A 135 -44.31 -3.41 -28.71
N GLU A 136 -45.09 -3.03 -29.72
CA GLU A 136 -45.92 -1.81 -29.69
C GLU A 136 -46.97 -1.87 -28.58
N LYS A 137 -47.67 -3.00 -28.45
CA LYS A 137 -48.65 -3.21 -27.37
C LYS A 137 -48.03 -3.10 -25.98
N VAL A 138 -46.86 -3.72 -25.77
CA VAL A 138 -46.13 -3.65 -24.50
C VAL A 138 -45.62 -2.24 -24.20
N SER A 139 -45.20 -1.50 -25.22
CA SER A 139 -44.74 -0.11 -25.12
C SER A 139 -45.88 0.86 -24.77
N ALA A 140 -47.09 0.56 -25.22
CA ALA A 140 -48.29 1.36 -24.95
C ALA A 140 -48.84 1.19 -23.51
N LEU A 141 -48.40 0.18 -22.75
CA LEU A 141 -48.86 -0.07 -21.38
C LEU A 141 -48.23 0.90 -20.38
N ASP A 142 -49.06 1.47 -19.49
CA ASP A 142 -48.59 2.36 -18.42
C ASP A 142 -48.09 1.55 -17.21
N PRO A 143 -46.78 1.60 -16.88
CA PRO A 143 -46.22 0.88 -15.74
C PRO A 143 -46.74 1.38 -14.38
N ALA A 144 -47.35 2.57 -14.30
CA ALA A 144 -47.90 3.09 -13.05
C ALA A 144 -49.24 2.42 -12.65
N THR A 145 -49.88 1.70 -13.57
CA THR A 145 -51.22 1.13 -13.39
C THR A 145 -51.22 -0.35 -13.00
N GLU A 146 -50.10 -0.87 -12.51
CA GLU A 146 -49.94 -2.29 -12.15
C GLU A 146 -51.02 -2.76 -11.16
N ARG A 147 -51.75 -3.82 -11.55
CA ARG A 147 -52.64 -4.59 -10.69
C ARG A 147 -52.29 -6.07 -10.78
N ARG A 148 -52.61 -6.85 -9.74
CA ARG A 148 -52.45 -8.31 -9.77
C ARG A 148 -53.77 -9.03 -9.63
N THR A 149 -54.00 -10.02 -10.50
CA THR A 149 -55.11 -10.96 -10.33
C THR A 149 -54.80 -11.96 -9.21
N PRO A 150 -55.82 -12.58 -8.60
CA PRO A 150 -55.61 -13.64 -7.60
C PRO A 150 -54.85 -14.85 -8.16
N GLU A 151 -54.83 -15.02 -9.49
CA GLU A 151 -54.05 -16.04 -10.21
C GLU A 151 -52.56 -15.68 -10.36
N GLY A 152 -52.15 -14.48 -9.92
CA GLY A 152 -50.75 -14.05 -9.92
C GLY A 152 -50.26 -13.39 -11.22
N LYS A 153 -51.15 -13.10 -12.18
CA LYS A 153 -50.83 -12.34 -13.40
C LYS A 153 -50.88 -10.84 -13.14
N TYR A 154 -50.13 -10.10 -13.95
CA TYR A 154 -50.02 -8.64 -13.90
C TYR A 154 -50.96 -8.02 -14.91
N LEU A 155 -51.70 -6.99 -14.52
CA LEU A 155 -52.62 -6.26 -15.37
C LEU A 155 -52.13 -4.82 -15.48
N TYR A 156 -52.05 -4.31 -16.71
CA TYR A 156 -51.65 -2.94 -17.01
C TYR A 156 -52.69 -2.29 -17.91
N GLN A 157 -52.87 -0.98 -17.74
CA GLN A 157 -53.75 -0.20 -18.59
C GLN A 157 -52.99 0.35 -19.79
N SER A 158 -53.52 0.17 -20.99
CA SER A 158 -53.01 0.79 -22.21
C SER A 158 -53.26 2.30 -22.20
N ARG A 159 -52.25 3.09 -22.57
CA ARG A 159 -52.32 4.55 -22.63
C ARG A 159 -53.23 5.06 -23.75
N ASP A 160 -53.28 4.32 -24.85
CA ASP A 160 -53.96 4.75 -26.07
C ASP A 160 -55.46 4.44 -25.99
N ASP A 161 -55.81 3.23 -25.55
CA ASP A 161 -57.19 2.72 -25.59
C ASP A 161 -57.84 2.56 -24.21
N GLN A 162 -57.12 2.83 -23.11
CA GLN A 162 -57.55 2.59 -21.73
C GLN A 162 -57.97 1.14 -21.41
N SER A 163 -57.70 0.20 -22.32
CA SER A 163 -57.97 -1.23 -22.16
C SER A 163 -56.99 -1.88 -21.18
N TRP A 164 -57.43 -2.94 -20.50
CA TRP A 164 -56.59 -3.68 -19.57
C TRP A 164 -55.97 -4.89 -20.27
N VAL A 165 -54.66 -5.06 -20.12
CA VAL A 165 -53.90 -6.16 -20.73
C VAL A 165 -53.24 -6.99 -19.63
N GLU A 166 -53.45 -8.30 -19.70
CA GLU A 166 -52.82 -9.29 -18.80
C GLU A 166 -51.42 -9.65 -19.29
N MET A 167 -50.49 -9.80 -18.35
CA MET A 167 -49.11 -10.19 -18.57
C MET A 167 -48.65 -11.16 -17.50
N ASP A 168 -47.89 -12.18 -17.90
CA ASP A 168 -47.34 -13.17 -16.97
C ASP A 168 -46.08 -12.66 -16.23
N ARG A 169 -45.47 -11.58 -16.73
CA ARG A 169 -44.25 -10.96 -16.18
C ARG A 169 -44.45 -9.46 -15.93
N PRO A 170 -43.84 -8.89 -14.89
CA PRO A 170 -43.94 -7.45 -14.65
C PRO A 170 -43.17 -6.64 -15.72
N LEU A 171 -43.69 -5.47 -16.10
CA LEU A 171 -43.07 -4.56 -17.06
C LEU A 171 -41.83 -3.85 -16.49
N LEU A 172 -41.78 -3.68 -15.17
CA LEU A 172 -40.66 -3.03 -14.50
C LEU A 172 -39.52 -4.02 -14.28
N ARG A 173 -38.34 -3.74 -14.87
CA ARG A 173 -37.07 -4.27 -14.36
C ARG A 173 -36.98 -3.88 -12.88
N ALA A 174 -36.98 -4.85 -11.98
CA ALA A 174 -37.00 -4.71 -10.52
C ALA A 174 -35.82 -3.92 -9.90
N HIS A 175 -35.02 -3.19 -10.68
CA HIS A 175 -33.83 -2.49 -10.23
C HIS A 175 -33.81 -0.98 -10.56
N GLN A 176 -34.97 -0.32 -10.63
CA GLN A 176 -34.99 1.15 -10.57
C GLN A 176 -35.43 1.62 -9.16
N PRO A 177 -34.59 2.39 -8.44
CA PRO A 177 -34.83 2.79 -7.06
C PRO A 177 -35.95 3.84 -6.87
N HIS A 178 -36.67 4.21 -7.92
CA HIS A 178 -37.67 5.27 -7.86
C HIS A 178 -38.94 4.90 -7.07
N TYR A 179 -39.19 3.61 -6.82
CA TYR A 179 -40.31 3.13 -5.99
C TYR A 179 -39.89 2.07 -4.97
N ALA A 180 -38.84 2.35 -4.19
CA ALA A 180 -38.71 1.68 -2.90
C ALA A 180 -39.73 2.28 -1.93
N SER A 181 -40.62 1.45 -1.38
CA SER A 181 -41.61 1.88 -0.37
C SER A 181 -40.91 2.65 0.77
N PHE A 182 -41.60 3.60 1.41
CA PHE A 182 -41.01 4.38 2.52
C PHE A 182 -40.43 3.49 3.62
N ALA A 183 -41.03 2.32 3.88
CA ALA A 183 -40.51 1.31 4.79
C ALA A 183 -39.17 0.73 4.30
N ALA A 184 -39.08 0.34 3.03
CA ALA A 184 -37.84 -0.16 2.44
C ALA A 184 -36.72 0.90 2.43
N GLN A 185 -37.05 2.18 2.25
CA GLN A 185 -36.08 3.28 2.36
C GLN A 185 -35.62 3.50 3.81
N ALA A 186 -36.51 3.35 4.79
CA ALA A 186 -36.17 3.45 6.20
C ALA A 186 -35.25 2.31 6.65
N ASP A 187 -35.56 1.09 6.24
CA ASP A 187 -34.76 -0.11 6.52
C ASP A 187 -33.38 -0.02 5.86
N MET A 188 -33.31 0.38 4.59
CA MET A 188 -32.05 0.60 3.88
C MET A 188 -31.21 1.70 4.54
N LYS A 189 -31.81 2.81 4.97
CA LYS A 189 -31.10 3.84 5.74
C LYS A 189 -30.63 3.33 7.10
N ALA A 190 -31.43 2.50 7.79
CA ALA A 190 -31.04 1.90 9.05
C ALA A 190 -29.86 0.94 8.88
N GLU A 191 -29.85 0.14 7.81
CA GLU A 191 -28.74 -0.74 7.46
C GLU A 191 -27.47 0.03 7.10
N LEU A 192 -27.57 1.07 6.29
CA LEU A 192 -26.42 1.92 5.95
C LEU A 192 -25.82 2.57 7.20
N ARG A 193 -26.64 3.01 8.15
CA ARG A 193 -26.17 3.53 9.45
C ARG A 193 -25.47 2.44 10.27
N ARG A 194 -26.04 1.23 10.34
CA ARG A 194 -25.40 0.09 11.04
C ARG A 194 -24.05 -0.23 10.43
N ARG A 195 -23.96 -0.29 9.10
CA ARG A 195 -22.70 -0.53 8.37
C ARG A 195 -21.67 0.58 8.59
N ALA A 196 -22.11 1.85 8.64
CA ALA A 196 -21.22 2.97 8.93
C ALA A 196 -20.61 2.88 10.33
N VAL A 197 -21.43 2.57 11.35
CA VAL A 197 -20.96 2.40 12.74
C VAL A 197 -20.00 1.22 12.86
N LEU A 198 -20.28 0.09 12.20
CA LEU A 198 -19.36 -1.05 12.18
C LEU A 198 -18.02 -0.68 11.53
N LYS A 199 -18.05 0.03 10.41
CA LYS A 199 -16.84 0.50 9.73
C LYS A 199 -16.03 1.47 10.59
N GLU A 200 -16.69 2.35 11.35
CA GLU A 200 -16.00 3.23 12.31
C GLU A 200 -15.35 2.45 13.45
N ARG A 201 -16.02 1.42 13.97
CA ARG A 201 -15.43 0.51 14.99
C ARG A 201 -14.20 -0.20 14.45
N GLU A 202 -14.29 -0.80 13.27
CA GLU A 202 -13.16 -1.46 12.61
C GLU A 202 -11.98 -0.50 12.38
N GLN A 203 -12.24 0.74 11.98
CA GLN A 203 -11.18 1.73 11.80
C GLN A 203 -10.53 2.16 13.12
N ASN A 204 -11.31 2.22 14.21
CA ASN A 204 -10.80 2.55 15.54
C ASN A 204 -9.99 1.39 16.14
N GLU A 205 -10.40 0.14 15.89
CA GLU A 205 -9.70 -1.08 16.34
C GLU A 205 -8.37 -1.29 15.61
N LYS A 206 -8.26 -0.86 14.35
CA LYS A 206 -7.01 -0.95 13.60
C LYS A 206 -5.92 -0.12 14.25
N SER A 207 -4.76 -0.74 14.47
CA SER A 207 -3.53 -0.05 14.88
C SER A 207 -3.11 0.98 13.81
N GLY A 208 -2.38 2.03 14.21
CA GLY A 208 -1.91 3.06 13.27
C GLY A 208 -1.12 2.48 12.08
N PHE A 209 -0.41 1.37 12.31
CA PHE A 209 0.28 0.60 11.28
C PHE A 209 -0.68 -0.08 10.30
N GLN A 210 -1.72 -0.77 10.80
CA GLN A 210 -2.73 -1.40 9.93
C GLN A 210 -3.49 -0.37 9.10
N ARG A 211 -3.80 0.81 9.65
CA ARG A 211 -4.42 1.90 8.88
C ARG A 211 -3.50 2.41 7.77
N ALA A 212 -2.18 2.46 8.01
CA ALA A 212 -1.21 2.84 7.00
C ALA A 212 -1.05 1.77 5.92
N ALA A 213 -1.04 0.49 6.30
CA ALA A 213 -0.98 -0.64 5.37
C ALA A 213 -2.22 -0.72 4.48
N ASP A 214 -3.43 -0.56 5.05
CA ASP A 214 -4.67 -0.55 4.30
C ASP A 214 -4.74 0.65 3.34
N ARG A 215 -4.26 1.83 3.74
CA ARG A 215 -4.16 2.98 2.84
C ARG A 215 -3.18 2.74 1.71
N LEU A 216 -2.07 2.05 1.97
CA LEU A 216 -1.08 1.67 0.96
C LEU A 216 -1.62 0.60 0.00
N ALA A 217 -2.48 -0.30 0.48
CA ALA A 217 -3.15 -1.32 -0.31
C ALA A 217 -4.27 -0.74 -1.19
N ASP A 218 -5.10 0.14 -0.62
CA ASP A 218 -6.17 0.85 -1.33
C ASP A 218 -5.63 1.93 -2.28
N SER A 219 -4.47 2.53 -1.96
CA SER A 219 -3.70 3.30 -2.93
C SER A 219 -3.07 2.33 -3.92
N ALA A 220 -3.88 1.81 -4.83
CA ALA A 220 -3.47 1.05 -6.00
C ALA A 220 -2.71 1.93 -7.03
N ASP A 221 -1.88 2.87 -6.57
CA ASP A 221 -0.76 3.34 -7.33
C ASP A 221 0.22 2.17 -7.39
N LEU A 222 0.06 1.32 -8.41
CA LEU A 222 1.07 0.33 -8.73
C LEU A 222 2.43 1.04 -8.73
N PRO A 223 3.47 0.48 -8.06
CA PRO A 223 4.80 1.08 -8.01
C PRO A 223 5.45 1.22 -9.39
N THR A 224 4.79 0.74 -10.45
CA THR A 224 5.20 0.83 -11.84
C THR A 224 5.11 2.25 -12.42
N ARG A 225 4.35 3.17 -11.81
CA ARG A 225 4.24 4.54 -12.32
C ARG A 225 5.51 5.38 -12.08
N ASN A 226 6.24 5.12 -10.99
CA ASN A 226 7.43 5.89 -10.64
C ASN A 226 8.65 4.99 -10.39
N ARG A 227 9.59 5.02 -11.35
CA ARG A 227 10.80 4.18 -11.34
C ARG A 227 11.66 4.37 -10.08
N HIS A 228 11.60 5.53 -9.44
CA HIS A 228 12.35 5.81 -8.22
C HIS A 228 11.76 5.10 -7.00
N LEU A 229 10.43 5.09 -6.84
CA LEU A 229 9.76 4.39 -5.74
C LEU A 229 9.98 2.88 -5.82
N LEU A 230 9.96 2.32 -7.04
CA LEU A 230 10.24 0.90 -7.26
C LEU A 230 11.68 0.53 -6.86
N ARG A 231 12.67 1.37 -7.18
CA ARG A 231 14.05 1.20 -6.73
C ARG A 231 14.19 1.29 -5.21
N PHE A 232 13.51 2.24 -4.58
CA PHE A 232 13.50 2.37 -3.12
C PHE A 232 12.91 1.14 -2.42
N TYR A 233 11.77 0.63 -2.91
CA TYR A 233 11.18 -0.60 -2.40
C TYR A 233 12.09 -1.82 -2.60
N ALA A 234 12.74 -1.94 -3.76
CA ALA A 234 13.70 -3.02 -4.00
C ALA A 234 14.90 -2.94 -3.03
N LEU A 235 15.43 -1.74 -2.76
CA LEU A 235 16.48 -1.54 -1.77
C LEU A 235 16.01 -1.85 -0.34
N LEU A 236 14.76 -1.52 0.01
CA LEU A 236 14.18 -1.86 1.31
C LEU A 236 14.07 -3.38 1.47
N VAL A 237 13.58 -4.08 0.44
CA VAL A 237 13.52 -5.56 0.46
C VAL A 237 14.92 -6.18 0.57
N ILE A 238 15.91 -5.67 -0.16
CA ILE A 238 17.30 -6.15 -0.11
C ILE A 238 17.91 -5.91 1.28
N THR A 239 17.69 -4.74 1.88
CA THR A 239 18.22 -4.41 3.22
C THR A 239 17.59 -5.26 4.32
N VAL A 240 16.27 -5.50 4.26
CA VAL A 240 15.58 -6.42 5.17
C VAL A 240 16.12 -7.84 5.00
N PHE A 241 16.27 -8.31 3.77
CA PHE A 241 16.84 -9.63 3.48
C PHE A 241 18.28 -9.76 3.99
N TYR A 242 19.11 -8.73 3.79
CA TYR A 242 20.48 -8.68 4.31
C TYR A 242 20.50 -8.74 5.85
N LEU A 243 19.63 -8.00 6.53
CA LEU A 243 19.54 -8.03 7.99
C LEU A 243 19.08 -9.39 8.50
N MET A 244 18.11 -10.03 7.82
CA MET A 244 17.70 -11.40 8.14
C MET A 244 18.84 -12.39 7.94
N PHE A 245 19.54 -12.32 6.81
CA PHE A 245 20.68 -13.18 6.49
C PHE A 245 21.83 -13.00 7.49
N LYS A 246 22.17 -11.76 7.84
CA LYS A 246 23.18 -11.46 8.84
C LYS A 246 22.79 -12.05 10.20
N ARG A 247 21.54 -11.86 10.63
CA ARG A 247 21.05 -12.36 11.92
C ARG A 247 21.01 -13.89 11.98
N THR A 248 20.72 -14.58 10.88
CA THR A 248 20.70 -16.05 10.83
C THR A 248 22.12 -16.63 10.77
N PHE A 249 23.02 -16.05 9.97
CA PHE A 249 24.41 -16.51 9.88
C PHE A 249 25.27 -16.18 11.11
N GLU A 250 24.97 -15.11 11.84
CA GLU A 250 25.61 -14.85 13.14
C GLU A 250 25.28 -15.92 14.18
N ARG A 251 24.11 -16.57 14.08
CA ARG A 251 23.76 -17.69 14.96
C ARG A 251 24.53 -18.96 14.60
N THR A 252 24.67 -19.27 13.31
CA THR A 252 25.36 -20.48 12.86
C THR A 252 26.86 -20.42 13.12
N THR A 253 27.49 -19.25 12.91
CA THR A 253 28.92 -19.03 13.20
C THR A 253 29.24 -19.14 14.70
N ARG A 254 28.39 -18.62 15.58
CA ARG A 254 28.53 -18.81 17.05
C ARG A 254 28.41 -20.28 17.44
N GLN A 255 27.52 -21.03 16.80
CA GLN A 255 27.33 -22.45 17.10
C GLN A 255 28.54 -23.28 16.68
N GLN A 256 29.11 -23.01 15.51
CA GLN A 256 30.33 -23.69 15.03
C GLN A 256 31.56 -23.40 15.90
N ARG A 257 31.74 -22.17 16.38
CA ARG A 257 32.83 -21.83 17.30
C ARG A 257 32.68 -22.53 18.65
N ARG A 258 31.44 -22.72 19.12
CA ARG A 258 31.15 -23.44 20.36
C ARG A 258 31.47 -24.93 20.24
N THR A 259 31.15 -25.57 19.12
CA THR A 259 31.49 -26.99 18.90
C THR A 259 33.01 -27.19 18.81
N GLY A 260 33.72 -26.28 18.12
CA GLY A 260 35.20 -26.32 18.07
C GLY A 260 35.83 -26.21 19.46
N TYR A 261 35.40 -25.24 20.26
CA TYR A 261 35.92 -25.06 21.62
C TYR A 261 35.77 -26.31 22.51
N TYR A 262 34.63 -27.01 22.45
CA TYR A 262 34.46 -28.22 23.25
C TYR A 262 35.29 -29.40 22.74
N HIS A 263 35.47 -29.50 21.42
CA HIS A 263 36.34 -30.49 20.83
C HIS A 263 37.80 -30.29 21.28
N ASP A 264 38.31 -29.05 21.17
CA ASP A 264 39.66 -28.69 21.62
C ASP A 264 39.83 -28.98 23.13
N LEU A 265 38.79 -28.74 23.94
CA LEU A 265 38.83 -29.01 25.39
C LEU A 265 38.85 -30.50 25.71
N GLU A 266 38.13 -31.31 24.94
CA GLU A 266 38.14 -32.78 25.04
C GLU A 266 39.50 -33.36 24.64
N GLU A 267 40.12 -32.84 23.57
CA GLU A 267 41.48 -33.21 23.14
C GLU A 267 42.52 -32.87 24.22
N ASN A 268 42.53 -31.63 24.72
CA ASN A 268 43.43 -31.22 25.79
C ASN A 268 43.24 -32.08 27.05
N ARG A 269 42.00 -32.45 27.37
CA ARG A 269 41.71 -33.35 28.50
C ARG A 269 42.27 -34.75 28.26
N ALA A 270 42.15 -35.27 27.04
CA ALA A 270 42.69 -36.58 26.68
C ALA A 270 44.22 -36.60 26.79
N GLU A 271 44.90 -35.57 26.27
CA GLU A 271 46.36 -35.41 26.38
C GLU A 271 46.82 -35.35 27.84
N LEU A 272 46.12 -34.56 28.68
CA LEU A 272 46.43 -34.47 30.12
C LEU A 272 46.21 -35.80 30.84
N LEU A 273 45.17 -36.55 30.49
CA LEU A 273 44.91 -37.88 31.06
C LEU A 273 45.96 -38.90 30.63
N GLU A 274 46.42 -38.84 29.39
CA GLU A 274 47.50 -39.69 28.88
C GLU A 274 48.82 -39.38 29.59
N ALA A 275 49.19 -38.11 29.70
CA ALA A 275 50.36 -37.67 30.45
C ALA A 275 50.27 -38.09 31.93
N TYR A 276 49.09 -37.94 32.55
CA TYR A 276 48.86 -38.42 33.91
C TYR A 276 49.03 -39.95 34.02
N ALA A 277 48.44 -40.72 33.10
CA ALA A 277 48.54 -42.17 33.11
C ALA A 277 49.99 -42.65 32.98
N LEU A 278 50.78 -42.00 32.12
CA LEU A 278 52.21 -42.30 31.92
C LEU A 278 53.03 -42.03 33.19
N HIS A 279 52.75 -40.93 33.90
CA HIS A 279 53.49 -40.52 35.08
C HIS A 279 52.89 -40.99 36.42
N LYS A 280 51.73 -41.65 36.41
CA LYS A 280 50.99 -42.07 37.62
C LYS A 280 51.84 -42.94 38.55
N ALA A 281 52.57 -43.91 38.00
CA ALA A 281 53.43 -44.79 38.79
C ALA A 281 54.57 -44.01 39.46
N GLY A 282 55.19 -43.06 38.75
CA GLY A 282 56.25 -42.20 39.29
C GLY A 282 55.73 -41.27 40.40
N LEU A 283 54.54 -40.68 40.21
CA LEU A 283 53.85 -39.86 41.21
C LEU A 283 53.46 -40.65 42.46
N GLN A 284 52.99 -41.88 42.30
CA GLN A 284 52.69 -42.76 43.43
C GLN A 284 53.95 -43.12 44.21
N VAL A 285 55.05 -43.44 43.53
CA VAL A 285 56.33 -43.74 44.16
C VAL A 285 56.89 -42.51 44.88
N SER A 286 56.81 -41.32 44.27
CA SER A 286 57.29 -40.08 44.92
C SER A 286 56.43 -39.66 46.11
N ALA A 287 55.10 -39.83 46.04
CA ALA A 287 54.20 -39.57 47.16
C ALA A 287 54.42 -40.56 48.31
N VAL A 288 54.62 -41.85 48.00
CA VAL A 288 54.98 -42.86 49.00
C VAL A 288 56.35 -42.58 49.59
N ALA A 289 57.36 -42.23 48.79
CA ALA A 289 58.68 -41.86 49.27
C ALA A 289 58.62 -40.61 50.18
N ALA A 290 57.86 -39.58 49.78
CA ALA A 290 57.65 -38.39 50.61
C ALA A 290 56.93 -38.73 51.92
N ALA A 291 55.93 -39.63 51.89
CA ALA A 291 55.25 -40.10 53.10
C ALA A 291 56.20 -40.87 54.02
N VAL A 292 57.05 -41.74 53.47
CA VAL A 292 58.10 -42.45 54.23
C VAL A 292 59.11 -41.47 54.83
N VAL A 293 59.56 -40.47 54.08
CA VAL A 293 60.44 -39.41 54.60
C VAL A 293 59.75 -38.60 55.71
N PHE A 294 58.46 -38.28 55.57
CA PHE A 294 57.69 -37.61 56.61
C PHE A 294 57.53 -38.46 57.87
N ILE A 295 57.27 -39.76 57.72
CA ILE A 295 57.16 -40.70 58.84
C ILE A 295 58.52 -40.84 59.54
N ALA A 296 59.61 -41.04 58.80
CA ALA A 296 60.96 -41.09 59.36
C ALA A 296 61.37 -39.77 60.04
N ALA A 297 60.99 -38.63 59.48
CA ALA A 297 61.19 -37.32 60.10
C ALA A 297 60.31 -37.08 61.35
N ALA A 298 59.23 -37.85 61.50
CA ALA A 298 58.32 -37.77 62.64
C ALA A 298 58.65 -38.78 63.76
N GLU A 299 59.36 -39.88 63.46
CA GLU A 299 59.72 -40.92 64.46
C GLU A 299 60.51 -40.38 65.66
N HIS A 300 61.26 -39.30 65.49
CA HIS A 300 62.03 -38.67 66.57
C HIS A 300 61.31 -37.50 67.27
N LYS A 301 60.10 -37.15 66.85
CA LYS A 301 59.32 -36.06 67.47
C LYS A 301 58.47 -36.61 68.61
N THR A 302 58.74 -36.14 69.82
CA THR A 302 57.89 -36.42 71.00
C THR A 302 56.82 -35.33 71.15
N MET A 303 55.72 -35.58 71.87
CA MET A 303 54.63 -34.60 72.07
C MET A 303 55.08 -33.24 72.67
N LEU A 304 56.31 -33.14 73.16
CA LEU A 304 56.88 -31.92 73.76
C LEU A 304 57.63 -31.03 72.75
N ASP A 305 57.82 -31.46 71.51
CA ASP A 305 58.47 -30.64 70.49
C ASP A 305 57.55 -29.53 69.99
N ALA A 306 58.05 -28.28 70.01
CA ALA A 306 57.31 -27.13 69.56
C ALA A 306 56.98 -27.23 68.06
N VAL A 307 55.70 -27.13 67.71
CA VAL A 307 55.24 -27.06 66.32
C VAL A 307 55.74 -25.74 65.73
N VAL A 308 56.83 -25.77 64.97
CA VAL A 308 57.30 -24.62 64.19
C VAL A 308 56.47 -24.57 62.90
N PRO A 309 55.56 -23.60 62.73
CA PRO A 309 54.83 -23.46 61.47
C PRO A 309 55.83 -23.06 60.37
N SER A 310 55.70 -23.68 59.19
CA SER A 310 56.42 -23.22 58.01
C SER A 310 56.05 -21.76 57.73
N PRO A 311 57.02 -20.87 57.45
CA PRO A 311 56.70 -19.50 57.08
C PRO A 311 55.77 -19.48 55.86
N PRO A 312 54.75 -18.61 55.82
CA PRO A 312 53.77 -18.62 54.74
C PRO A 312 54.46 -18.33 53.40
N GLU A 313 54.35 -19.27 52.46
CA GLU A 313 54.87 -19.08 51.10
C GLU A 313 54.05 -17.99 50.40
N VAL A 314 54.71 -16.87 50.10
CA VAL A 314 54.08 -15.71 49.46
C VAL A 314 53.98 -15.95 47.95
N PHE A 315 53.01 -16.76 47.51
CA PHE A 315 52.78 -17.01 46.08
C PHE A 315 52.07 -15.86 45.34
N PHE A 316 51.62 -14.82 46.04
CA PHE A 316 50.93 -13.70 45.41
C PHE A 316 51.92 -12.62 44.98
N ARG A 317 52.32 -12.66 43.71
CA ARG A 317 52.96 -11.52 43.05
C ARG A 317 51.89 -10.46 42.82
N ALA A 318 52.00 -9.30 43.47
CA ALA A 318 51.07 -8.20 43.27
C ALA A 318 51.09 -7.74 41.80
N VAL A 319 50.04 -8.05 41.04
CA VAL A 319 49.86 -7.57 39.67
C VAL A 319 49.17 -6.21 39.75
N ARG A 320 49.86 -5.14 39.34
CA ARG A 320 49.22 -3.83 39.10
C ARG A 320 48.62 -3.84 37.69
N PRO A 321 47.30 -3.69 37.53
CA PRO A 321 46.72 -3.55 36.19
C PRO A 321 47.20 -2.24 35.53
N PRO A 322 47.42 -2.24 34.20
CA PRO A 322 47.84 -1.04 33.47
C PRO A 322 46.76 0.06 33.52
N PRO A 323 47.16 1.33 33.58
CA PRO A 323 46.29 2.46 33.93
C PRO A 323 45.20 2.81 32.90
N ASP A 324 45.27 2.26 31.68
CA ASP A 324 44.50 2.80 30.54
C ASP A 324 43.12 2.17 30.32
N HIS A 325 42.69 1.19 31.14
CA HIS A 325 41.52 0.36 30.77
C HIS A 325 40.17 0.72 31.42
N PHE A 326 40.09 1.67 32.36
CA PHE A 326 38.81 2.01 33.00
C PHE A 326 38.58 3.52 33.12
N THR A 327 37.76 4.08 32.22
CA THR A 327 37.08 5.35 32.47
C THR A 327 35.87 5.08 33.36
N VAL A 328 35.99 5.40 34.66
CA VAL A 328 34.84 5.44 35.56
C VAL A 328 34.02 6.68 35.20
N VAL A 329 32.91 6.50 34.47
CA VAL A 329 31.88 7.52 34.36
C VAL A 329 31.14 7.55 35.69
N ALA A 330 31.53 8.45 36.58
CA ALA A 330 30.76 8.76 37.77
C ALA A 330 29.51 9.54 37.34
N GLY A 331 28.36 8.88 37.36
CA GLY A 331 27.07 9.55 37.31
C GLY A 331 26.75 10.14 38.69
N GLY A 332 26.52 11.45 38.72
CA GLY A 332 26.05 12.24 39.85
C GLY A 332 25.55 13.57 39.35
#